data_AF-A0A382FTL3-F1
#
_entry.id   AF-A0A382FTL3-F1
#
_cell.length_a   1.000
_cell.length_b   1.000
_cell.length_c   1.000
_cell.angle_alpha   90.00
_cell.angle_beta   90.00
_cell.angle_gamma   90.00
#
_symmetry.space_group_name_H-M   'P 1'
#
loop_
_entity.id
_entity.type
_entity.pdbx_description
1 polymer ?
#
loop_
_entity_poly.entity_id
_entity_poly.type
_entity_poly.pdbx_seq_one_letter_code
_entity_poly.pdbx_strand_id
1 'polypeptide(L)'
;MFVINDVAALDAYDRENELQKTLIQHTRELTVFGGFWHYKYWEDSYRNAGFNLISSLGRPAVGMIKKEVALFDKYQAAFKFLAKIHLIPKKTDALMRRLNENSQSYIQAEEEELLTLNWHCIGRKPE
;
A
#
# COMPACT_ATOMS: atom_id res chain seq x y z
N MET A 1 -21.14 -11.56 10.50
CA MET A 1 -19.79 -11.00 10.74
C MET A 1 -19.26 -10.52 9.41
N PHE A 2 -18.68 -9.32 9.37
CA PHE A 2 -18.10 -8.73 8.16
C PHE A 2 -16.66 -8.34 8.46
N VAL A 3 -15.77 -8.58 7.51
CA VAL A 3 -14.31 -8.41 7.65
C VAL A 3 -13.82 -7.66 6.43
N ILE A 4 -12.97 -6.66 6.66
CA ILE A 4 -12.19 -6.00 5.61
C ILE A 4 -10.71 -6.03 5.96
N ASN A 5 -9.90 -6.04 4.90
CA ASN A 5 -8.49 -5.78 4.95
C ASN A 5 -8.18 -4.79 3.83
N ASP A 6 -7.69 -3.61 4.19
CA ASP A 6 -7.42 -2.54 3.23
C ASP A 6 -6.22 -1.71 3.68
N VAL A 7 -5.79 -0.78 2.83
CA VAL A 7 -4.86 0.28 3.20
C VAL A 7 -5.52 1.28 4.16
N ALA A 8 -4.77 1.74 5.15
CA ALA A 8 -5.19 2.83 6.02
C ALA A 8 -4.03 3.79 6.29
N ALA A 9 -4.32 5.10 6.22
CA ALA A 9 -3.45 6.13 6.76
C ALA A 9 -3.53 6.14 8.30
N LEU A 10 -2.42 6.48 8.94
CA LEU A 10 -2.22 6.40 10.38
C LEU A 10 -1.90 7.77 10.99
N ASP A 11 -1.90 7.82 12.32
CA ASP A 11 -1.76 9.08 13.08
C ASP A 11 -0.35 9.69 13.01
N ALA A 12 0.69 8.94 12.60
CA ALA A 12 2.07 9.42 12.59
C ALA A 12 2.40 10.41 11.46
N TYR A 13 1.50 10.57 10.48
CA TYR A 13 1.71 11.47 9.35
C TYR A 13 1.66 12.95 9.74
N ASP A 14 2.74 13.66 9.45
CA ASP A 14 2.89 15.11 9.58
C ASP A 14 2.93 15.78 8.19
N ARG A 15 1.95 16.64 7.95
CA ARG A 15 1.79 17.42 6.71
C ARG A 15 2.93 18.43 6.46
N GLU A 16 3.63 18.85 7.51
CA GLU A 16 4.76 19.79 7.36
C GLU A 16 6.08 19.06 7.07
N ASN A 17 6.10 17.73 7.17
CA ASN A 17 7.26 16.91 6.84
C ASN A 17 7.30 16.58 5.34
N GLU A 18 8.26 17.18 4.61
CA GLU A 18 8.43 16.97 3.17
C GLU A 18 8.76 15.53 2.78
N LEU A 19 9.51 14.81 3.61
CA LEU A 19 9.83 13.40 3.36
C LEU A 19 8.55 12.57 3.40
N GLN A 20 7.74 12.73 4.44
CA GLN A 20 6.49 11.98 4.59
C GLN A 20 5.48 12.30 3.49
N LYS A 21 5.37 13.58 3.09
CA LYS A 21 4.59 13.97 1.91
C LYS A 21 5.03 13.24 0.65
N THR A 22 6.35 13.16 0.43
CA THR A 22 6.94 12.46 -0.71
C THR A 22 6.63 10.96 -0.65
N LEU A 23 6.80 10.32 0.51
CA LEU A 23 6.48 8.91 0.71
C LEU A 23 5.01 8.59 0.42
N ILE A 24 4.08 9.42 0.89
CA ILE A 24 2.65 9.26 0.60
C ILE A 24 2.36 9.48 -0.89
N GLN A 25 2.93 10.52 -1.52
CA GLN A 25 2.74 10.78 -2.95
C GLN A 25 3.21 9.59 -3.80
N HIS A 26 4.41 9.09 -3.53
CA HIS A 26 5.02 7.95 -4.20
C HIS A 26 4.20 6.67 -4.06
N THR A 27 3.73 6.37 -2.84
CA THR A 27 2.88 5.18 -2.60
C THR A 27 1.54 5.30 -3.31
N ARG A 28 0.96 6.51 -3.42
CA ARG A 28 -0.27 6.75 -4.19
C ARG A 28 -0.08 6.58 -5.69
N GLU A 29 1.06 6.98 -6.25
CA GLU A 29 1.35 6.77 -7.68
C GLU A 29 1.29 5.28 -8.06
N LEU A 30 1.74 4.41 -7.17
CA LEU A 30 1.72 2.96 -7.35
C LEU A 30 0.32 2.34 -7.20
N THR A 31 -0.61 2.99 -6.52
CA THR A 31 -2.03 2.57 -6.44
C THR A 31 -2.92 3.26 -7.48
N VAL A 32 -2.35 3.85 -8.53
CA VAL A 32 -3.10 4.64 -9.52
C VAL A 32 -3.88 5.78 -8.85
N PHE A 33 -3.26 6.40 -7.85
CA PHE A 33 -3.83 7.44 -7.01
C PHE A 33 -5.08 7.02 -6.22
N GLY A 34 -5.18 5.73 -5.88
CA GLY A 34 -6.16 5.19 -4.96
C GLY A 34 -6.22 5.98 -3.64
N GLY A 35 -7.38 5.95 -3.00
CA GLY A 35 -7.61 6.65 -1.73
C GLY A 35 -6.97 5.91 -0.56
N PHE A 36 -6.13 6.61 0.22
CA PHE A 36 -5.67 6.13 1.52
C PHE A 36 -6.50 6.84 2.59
N TRP A 37 -7.50 6.15 3.12
CA TRP A 37 -8.33 6.72 4.17
C TRP A 37 -7.70 6.53 5.53
N HIS A 38 -7.88 7.51 6.41
CA HIS A 38 -7.50 7.35 7.81
C HIS A 38 -8.30 6.19 8.41
N TYR A 39 -7.68 5.36 9.24
CA TYR A 39 -8.33 4.12 9.74
C TYR A 39 -9.71 4.34 10.38
N LYS A 40 -9.93 5.51 11.00
CA LYS A 40 -11.23 5.91 11.57
C LYS A 40 -12.36 5.91 10.54
N TYR A 41 -12.09 6.19 9.27
CA TYR A 41 -13.07 6.07 8.20
C TYR A 41 -13.71 4.68 8.17
N TRP A 42 -12.90 3.64 8.33
CA TRP A 42 -13.38 2.26 8.38
C TRP A 42 -14.20 2.01 9.64
N GLU A 43 -13.70 2.42 10.81
CA GLU A 43 -14.40 2.25 12.08
C GLU A 43 -15.77 2.93 12.08
N ASP A 44 -15.82 4.18 11.63
CA ASP A 44 -17.04 4.97 11.53
C ASP A 44 -18.00 4.37 10.52
N SER A 45 -17.51 3.89 9.37
CA SER A 45 -18.33 3.20 8.38
C SER A 45 -19.03 1.97 8.95
N TYR A 46 -18.31 1.16 9.74
CA TYR A 46 -18.90 0.00 10.42
C TYR A 46 -19.97 0.40 11.43
N ARG A 47 -19.66 1.37 12.30
CA ARG A 47 -20.60 1.87 13.33
C ARG A 47 -21.86 2.45 12.68
N ASN A 48 -21.70 3.29 11.67
CA ASN A 48 -22.80 3.91 10.93
C ASN A 48 -23.66 2.88 10.18
N ALA A 49 -23.08 1.75 9.75
CA ALA A 49 -23.81 0.65 9.15
C ALA A 49 -24.50 -0.29 10.18
N GLY A 50 -24.45 0.05 11.47
CA GLY A 50 -25.09 -0.69 12.56
C GLY A 50 -24.32 -1.94 13.00
N PHE A 51 -23.00 -1.99 12.75
CA PHE A 51 -22.16 -3.07 13.27
C PHE A 51 -21.56 -2.69 14.62
N ASN A 52 -21.47 -3.67 15.51
CA ASN A 52 -20.57 -3.63 16.65
C ASN A 52 -19.15 -3.95 16.17
N LEU A 53 -18.22 -3.02 16.39
CA LEU A 53 -16.82 -3.18 16.02
C LEU A 53 -16.14 -4.15 16.99
N ILE A 54 -15.68 -5.29 16.48
CA ILE A 54 -14.98 -6.31 17.27
C ILE A 54 -13.49 -5.97 17.33
N SER A 55 -12.90 -5.58 16.20
CA SER A 55 -11.48 -5.22 16.13
C SER A 55 -11.26 -4.26 14.97
N SER A 56 -10.33 -3.32 15.15
CA SER A 56 -9.81 -2.44 14.10
C SER A 56 -8.36 -2.18 14.43
N LEU A 57 -7.45 -2.78 13.68
CA LEU A 57 -6.01 -2.69 13.97
C LEU A 57 -5.17 -2.93 12.71
N GLY A 58 -4.08 -2.18 12.61
CA GLY A 58 -3.03 -2.38 11.63
C GLY A 58 -2.15 -3.56 12.00
N ARG A 59 -1.73 -4.35 11.01
CA ARG A 59 -0.79 -5.45 11.19
C ARG A 59 0.45 -5.18 10.34
N PRO A 60 1.66 -5.09 10.93
CA PRO A 60 2.86 -4.74 10.16
C PRO A 60 3.04 -5.61 8.92
N ALA A 61 3.05 -4.98 7.75
CA ALA A 61 3.22 -5.67 6.47
C ALA A 61 4.64 -5.53 5.90
N VAL A 62 5.54 -4.79 6.56
CA VAL A 62 6.92 -4.48 6.09
C VAL A 62 7.64 -5.70 5.51
N GLY A 63 7.60 -6.84 6.22
CA GLY A 63 8.28 -8.06 5.77
C GLY A 63 7.69 -8.66 4.49
N MET A 64 6.37 -8.53 4.28
CA MET A 64 5.73 -8.93 3.02
C MET A 64 6.04 -7.95 1.90
N ILE A 65 5.96 -6.64 2.19
CA ILE A 65 6.28 -5.58 1.22
C ILE A 65 7.72 -5.75 0.71
N LYS A 66 8.69 -5.97 1.61
CA LYS A 66 10.10 -6.23 1.23
C LYS A 66 10.25 -7.43 0.28
N LYS A 67 9.47 -8.50 0.49
CA LYS A 67 9.50 -9.68 -0.38
C LYS A 67 8.93 -9.37 -1.77
N GLU A 68 7.82 -8.63 -1.83
CA GLU A 68 7.20 -8.21 -3.09
C GLU A 68 8.12 -7.27 -3.87
N VAL A 69 8.69 -6.25 -3.22
CA VAL A 69 9.65 -5.33 -3.85
C VAL A 69 10.85 -6.10 -4.42
N ALA A 70 11.42 -7.04 -3.67
CA ALA A 70 12.53 -7.86 -4.15
C ALA A 70 12.13 -8.78 -5.33
N LEU A 71 10.87 -9.20 -5.42
CA LEU A 71 10.36 -9.96 -6.55
C LEU A 71 10.23 -9.08 -7.80
N PHE A 72 9.68 -7.87 -7.65
CA PHE A 72 9.54 -6.90 -8.73
C PHE A 72 10.90 -6.41 -9.26
N ASP A 73 11.91 -6.27 -8.40
CA ASP A 73 13.29 -5.98 -8.82
C ASP A 73 13.84 -7.08 -9.73
N LYS A 74 13.59 -8.35 -9.41
CA LYS A 74 13.99 -9.49 -10.26
C LYS A 74 13.25 -9.47 -11.60
N TYR A 75 11.95 -9.16 -11.60
CA TYR A 75 11.18 -9.02 -12.83
C TYR A 75 11.69 -7.89 -13.70
N GLN A 76 11.99 -6.73 -13.12
CA GLN A 76 12.57 -5.61 -13.85
C GLN A 76 13.92 -5.99 -14.46
N ALA A 77 14.79 -6.70 -13.75
CA ALA A 77 16.06 -7.19 -14.30
C ALA A 77 15.85 -8.15 -15.49
N ALA A 78 14.90 -9.08 -15.37
CA ALA A 78 14.54 -10.00 -16.45
C ALA A 78 13.98 -9.26 -17.67
N PHE A 79 13.05 -8.32 -17.46
CA PHE A 79 12.44 -7.53 -18.54
C PHE A 79 13.48 -6.68 -19.26
N LYS A 80 14.38 -6.05 -18.51
CA LYS A 80 15.51 -5.30 -19.08
C LYS A 80 16.40 -6.18 -19.94
N PHE A 81 16.70 -7.40 -19.50
CA PHE A 81 17.47 -8.37 -20.28
C PHE A 81 16.74 -8.78 -21.56
N LEU A 82 15.45 -9.17 -21.46
CA LEU A 82 14.64 -9.58 -22.59
C LEU A 82 14.46 -8.45 -23.62
N ALA A 83 14.30 -7.21 -23.16
CA ALA A 83 14.22 -6.04 -24.02
C ALA A 83 15.57 -5.73 -24.70
N LYS A 84 16.69 -5.95 -24.01
CA LYS A 84 18.04 -5.78 -24.57
C LYS A 84 18.32 -6.76 -25.71
N ILE A 85 17.87 -8.01 -25.59
CA ILE A 85 17.97 -9.01 -26.67
C ILE A 85 16.83 -8.92 -27.69
N HIS A 86 15.97 -7.90 -27.60
CA HIS A 86 14.82 -7.67 -28.48
C HIS A 86 13.77 -8.80 -28.51
N LEU A 87 13.71 -9.63 -27.46
CA LEU A 87 12.66 -10.66 -27.33
C LEU A 87 11.30 -10.04 -26.95
N ILE A 88 11.33 -8.89 -26.26
CA ILE A 88 10.15 -8.09 -25.94
C ILE A 88 10.34 -6.64 -26.38
N PRO A 89 9.25 -5.87 -26.61
CA PRO A 89 9.35 -4.44 -26.90
C PRO A 89 9.99 -3.66 -25.74
N LYS A 90 10.84 -2.67 -26.06
CA LYS A 90 11.43 -1.74 -25.06
C LYS A 90 10.38 -1.01 -24.22
N LYS A 91 9.18 -0.79 -24.77
CA LYS A 91 8.04 -0.19 -24.04
C LYS A 91 7.58 -1.04 -22.86
N THR A 92 7.70 -2.37 -22.96
CA THR A 92 7.32 -3.30 -21.89
C THR A 92 8.27 -3.22 -20.70
N ASP A 93 9.58 -3.12 -20.95
CA ASP A 93 10.59 -2.83 -19.91
C ASP A 93 10.35 -1.46 -19.25
N ALA A 94 10.07 -0.42 -20.05
CA ALA A 94 9.74 0.90 -19.52
C ALA A 94 8.47 0.90 -18.64
N LEU A 95 7.47 0.08 -18.98
CA LEU A 95 6.29 -0.11 -18.14
C LEU A 95 6.65 -0.78 -16.82
N MET A 96 7.42 -1.87 -16.86
CA MET A 96 7.88 -2.57 -15.65
C MET A 96 8.69 -1.64 -14.74
N ARG A 97 9.60 -0.85 -15.31
CA ARG A 97 10.35 0.14 -14.53
C ARG A 97 9.45 1.12 -13.81
N ARG A 98 8.41 1.66 -14.48
CA ARG A 98 7.45 2.59 -13.85
C ARG A 98 6.60 1.95 -12.75
N LEU A 99 6.21 0.68 -12.93
CA LEU A 99 5.44 -0.05 -11.92
C LEU A 99 6.26 -0.37 -10.66
N ASN A 100 7.58 -0.42 -10.77
CA ASN A 100 8.49 -0.62 -9.64
C ASN A 100 9.11 0.69 -9.15
N GLU A 101 8.88 1.79 -9.87
CA GLU A 101 9.36 3.12 -9.51
C GLU A 101 8.71 3.54 -8.19
N ASN A 102 9.51 3.94 -7.22
CA ASN A 102 9.07 4.31 -5.87
C ASN A 102 8.58 3.16 -4.96
N SER A 103 8.77 1.89 -5.32
CA SER A 103 8.31 0.75 -4.51
C SER A 103 8.91 0.72 -3.09
N GLN A 104 10.11 1.27 -2.92
CA GLN A 104 10.77 1.46 -1.62
C GLN A 104 10.00 2.40 -0.69
N SER A 105 9.22 3.33 -1.23
CA SER A 105 8.41 4.24 -0.41
C SER A 105 7.31 3.52 0.36
N TYR A 106 6.81 2.36 -0.10
CA TYR A 106 5.90 1.54 0.71
C TYR A 106 6.57 0.96 1.95
N ILE A 107 7.83 0.53 1.82
CA ILE A 107 8.59 -0.02 2.94
C ILE A 107 8.79 1.06 3.99
N GLN A 108 9.28 2.23 3.57
CA GLN A 108 9.53 3.35 4.47
C GLN A 108 8.25 3.91 5.08
N ALA A 109 7.18 4.07 4.30
CA ALA A 109 5.90 4.58 4.82
C ALA A 109 5.26 3.64 5.85
N GLU A 110 5.43 2.32 5.69
CA GLU A 110 4.99 1.33 6.68
C GLU A 110 5.92 1.28 7.90
N GLU A 111 7.24 1.42 7.73
CA GLU A 111 8.23 1.47 8.82
C GLU A 111 8.09 2.74 9.68
N GLU A 112 7.74 3.87 9.06
CA GLU A 112 7.46 5.15 9.74
C GLU A 112 6.00 5.25 10.25
N GLU A 113 5.22 4.17 10.14
CA GLU A 113 3.82 4.11 10.57
C GLU A 113 2.95 5.23 9.97
N LEU A 114 3.23 5.68 8.75
CA LEU A 114 2.44 6.70 8.04
C LEU A 114 1.16 6.10 7.44
N LEU A 115 1.28 4.87 6.96
CA LEU A 115 0.20 4.03 6.46
C LEU A 115 0.46 2.58 6.83
N THR A 116 -0.58 1.76 6.75
CA THR A 116 -0.43 0.31 6.66
C THR A 116 -1.19 -0.23 5.47
N LEU A 117 -0.61 -1.21 4.77
CA LEU A 117 -1.30 -1.96 3.70
C LEU A 117 -2.18 -3.10 4.23
N ASN A 118 -2.28 -3.24 5.55
CA ASN A 118 -2.92 -4.39 6.19
C ASN A 118 -3.74 -3.95 7.41
N TRP A 119 -4.68 -3.03 7.19
CA TRP A 119 -5.62 -2.59 8.20
C TRP A 119 -6.79 -3.57 8.29
N HIS A 120 -6.84 -4.31 9.39
CA HIS A 120 -7.83 -5.35 9.60
C HIS A 120 -8.98 -4.86 10.47
N CYS A 121 -10.18 -4.80 9.90
CA CYS A 121 -11.38 -4.36 10.60
C CYS A 121 -12.46 -5.45 10.56
N ILE A 122 -13.01 -5.79 11.72
CA ILE A 122 -14.06 -6.80 11.90
C ILE A 122 -15.25 -6.17 12.60
N GLY A 123 -16.43 -6.32 12.01
CA GLY A 123 -17.70 -5.95 12.62
C GLY A 123 -18.67 -7.12 12.69
N ARG A 124 -19.58 -7.05 13.66
CA ARG A 124 -20.70 -7.97 13.80
C ARG A 124 -21.99 -7.18 13.97
N LYS A 125 -22.99 -7.47 13.14
CA LYS A 125 -24.33 -6.93 13.37
C LYS A 125 -24.91 -7.54 14.65
N PRO A 126 -25.62 -6.74 15.47
CA PRO A 126 -26.51 -7.28 16.49
C PRO A 126 -27.49 -8.29 15.84
N GLU A 127 -27.85 -9.33 16.58
CA GLU A 127 -28.95 -10.23 16.20
C GLU A 127 -30.30 -9.51 16.24
#